data_AF-A0A3D4H0Q7-F1
#
_entry.id   AF-A0A3D4H0Q7-F1
#
_cell.length_a   1.000
_cell.length_b   1.000
_cell.length_c   1.000
_cell.angle_alpha   90.00
_cell.angle_beta   90.00
_cell.angle_gamma   90.00
#
_symmetry.space_group_name_H-M   'P 1'
#
loop_
_entity.id
_entity.type
_entity.pdbx_description
1 polymer ?
#
loop_
_entity_poly.entity_id
_entity_poly.type
_entity_poly.pdbx_seq_one_letter_code
_entity_poly.pdbx_strand_id
1 'polypeptide(L)'
;QNGGTFESALAGRTFEPDPPILTPRISGIVDLDNGAATYKLAVLKSVFLNEAYATRHFFNYETPIPGIGHCITTYQDDGNPPPSFSGEPLVVELYDTLEQNSNHFWEMLDPDNRVSLLVKSLDPVSGGSEIRIVNKFEHQ
;
A
#
# COMPACT_ATOMS: atom_id res chain seq x y z
N GLN A 1 5.28 -12.52 -18.07
CA GLN A 1 5.64 -12.55 -16.64
C GLN A 1 6.65 -13.67 -16.45
N ASN A 2 7.78 -13.42 -15.76
CA ASN A 2 8.89 -14.39 -15.69
C ASN A 2 8.73 -15.46 -14.58
N GLY A 3 7.54 -15.60 -14.00
CA GLY A 3 7.33 -16.42 -12.80
C GLY A 3 8.07 -15.87 -11.57
N GLY A 4 7.71 -16.35 -10.38
CA GLY A 4 8.36 -15.97 -9.11
C GLY A 4 7.39 -15.52 -8.03
N THR A 5 7.88 -15.46 -6.79
CA THR A 5 7.08 -14.99 -5.64
C THR A 5 7.16 -13.46 -5.50
N PHE A 6 6.20 -12.88 -4.78
CA PHE A 6 6.21 -11.45 -4.44
C PHE A 6 7.54 -11.00 -3.79
N GLU A 7 8.08 -11.82 -2.90
CA GLU A 7 9.34 -11.59 -2.20
C GLU A 7 10.52 -11.60 -3.20
N SER A 8 10.53 -12.54 -4.15
CA SER A 8 11.59 -12.62 -5.17
C SER A 8 11.61 -11.40 -6.09
N ALA A 9 10.44 -10.83 -6.41
CA ALA A 9 10.31 -9.62 -7.20
C ALA A 9 10.85 -8.37 -6.47
N LEU A 10 10.85 -8.39 -5.14
CA LEU A 10 11.31 -7.30 -4.28
C LEU A 10 12.76 -7.47 -3.79
N ALA A 11 13.36 -8.65 -3.95
CA ALA A 11 14.71 -8.96 -3.49
C ALA A 11 15.79 -8.01 -4.06
N GLY A 12 15.64 -7.61 -5.33
CA GLY A 12 16.55 -6.67 -6.02
C GLY A 12 16.27 -5.19 -5.76
N ARG A 13 15.29 -4.84 -4.92
CA ARG A 13 14.89 -3.46 -4.63
C ARG A 13 15.30 -3.03 -3.22
N THR A 14 15.36 -1.72 -2.98
CA THR A 14 15.60 -1.07 -1.69
C THR A 14 14.76 0.22 -1.60
N PHE A 15 14.88 1.02 -0.54
CA PHE A 15 14.29 2.37 -0.41
C PHE A 15 14.71 3.31 -1.55
N GLU A 16 14.09 4.48 -1.67
CA GLU A 16 14.49 5.51 -2.65
C GLU A 16 15.88 6.09 -2.31
N PRO A 17 16.73 6.37 -3.31
CA PRO A 17 18.06 6.95 -3.09
C PRO A 17 18.00 8.48 -2.92
N ASP A 18 17.24 8.97 -1.93
CA ASP A 18 16.94 10.39 -1.70
C ASP A 18 17.32 10.89 -0.29
N PRO A 19 18.62 10.91 0.07
CA PRO A 19 19.05 11.41 1.36
C PRO A 19 18.69 12.90 1.56
N PRO A 20 18.33 13.31 2.79
CA PRO A 20 18.36 12.53 4.03
C PRO A 20 17.08 11.73 4.33
N ILE A 21 16.10 11.72 3.40
CA ILE A 21 14.76 11.14 3.64
C ILE A 21 14.79 9.61 3.52
N LEU A 22 15.47 9.09 2.51
CA LEU A 22 15.56 7.65 2.22
C LEU A 22 14.18 6.99 2.20
N THR A 23 13.30 7.54 1.35
CA THR A 23 11.87 7.24 1.30
C THR A 23 11.62 5.74 1.19
N PRO A 24 10.85 5.14 2.12
CA PRO A 24 10.50 3.73 2.03
C PRO A 24 9.74 3.40 0.74
N ARG A 25 10.03 2.24 0.15
CA ARG A 25 9.19 1.69 -0.92
C ARG A 25 8.16 0.75 -0.32
N ILE A 26 6.88 1.05 -0.54
CA ILE A 26 5.77 0.16 -0.19
C ILE A 26 5.27 -0.60 -1.42
N SER A 27 4.73 -1.80 -1.21
CA SER A 27 4.17 -2.63 -2.28
C SER A 27 3.03 -3.48 -1.74
N GLY A 28 2.05 -3.77 -2.59
CA GLY A 28 0.94 -4.67 -2.28
C GLY A 28 0.60 -5.56 -3.47
N ILE A 29 0.16 -6.78 -3.19
CA ILE A 29 -0.37 -7.70 -4.19
C ILE A 29 -1.59 -8.42 -3.62
N VAL A 30 -2.58 -8.67 -4.47
CA VAL A 30 -3.72 -9.55 -4.20
C VAL A 30 -3.61 -10.74 -5.15
N ASP A 31 -3.74 -11.95 -4.62
CA ASP A 31 -3.75 -13.20 -5.34
C ASP A 31 -5.15 -13.83 -5.23
N LEU A 32 -5.74 -14.15 -6.38
CA LEU A 32 -7.09 -14.71 -6.52
C LEU A 32 -7.09 -16.19 -6.93
N ASP A 33 -5.92 -16.79 -7.20
CA ASP A 33 -5.80 -18.09 -7.89
C ASP A 33 -6.29 -19.28 -7.03
N ASN A 34 -6.40 -19.13 -5.71
CA ASN A 34 -6.79 -20.21 -4.79
C ASN A 34 -8.26 -20.14 -4.31
N GLY A 35 -9.11 -19.32 -4.94
CA GLY A 35 -10.52 -19.17 -4.54
C GLY A 35 -10.75 -18.45 -3.20
N ALA A 36 -9.68 -18.10 -2.50
CA ALA A 36 -9.66 -17.15 -1.39
C ALA A 36 -8.72 -16.01 -1.75
N ALA A 37 -9.18 -14.76 -1.64
CA ALA A 37 -8.35 -13.59 -1.90
C ALA A 37 -7.28 -13.48 -0.81
N THR A 38 -6.04 -13.82 -1.14
CA THR A 38 -4.90 -13.57 -0.26
C THR A 38 -4.23 -12.27 -0.68
N TYR A 39 -3.67 -11.55 0.28
CA TYR A 39 -2.91 -10.35 -0.07
C TYR A 39 -1.67 -10.22 0.79
N LYS A 40 -0.67 -9.57 0.19
CA LYS A 40 0.61 -9.32 0.83
C LYS A 40 0.93 -7.84 0.74
N LEU A 41 1.51 -7.33 1.82
CA LEU A 41 2.05 -5.98 1.89
C LEU A 41 3.55 -6.07 2.17
N ALA A 42 4.33 -5.15 1.61
CA ALA A 42 5.75 -5.04 1.89
C ALA A 42 6.18 -3.59 2.07
N VAL A 43 7.12 -3.37 2.99
CA VAL A 43 7.83 -2.11 3.14
C VAL A 43 9.34 -2.35 3.14
N LEU A 44 10.05 -1.62 2.29
CA LEU A 44 11.51 -1.65 2.16
C LEU A 44 12.04 -0.29 2.63
N LYS A 45 12.81 -0.28 3.72
CA LYS A 45 13.21 0.95 4.41
C LYS A 45 14.64 0.87 4.95
N SER A 46 15.26 2.03 5.15
CA SER A 46 16.56 2.15 5.81
C SER A 46 16.42 1.94 7.33
N VAL A 47 17.53 1.62 7.99
CA VAL A 47 17.62 1.56 9.46
C VAL A 47 18.31 2.83 9.94
N PHE A 48 17.64 3.60 10.81
CA PHE A 48 18.14 4.87 11.34
C PHE A 48 18.59 5.87 10.26
N LEU A 49 17.87 5.90 9.12
CA LEU A 49 18.17 6.80 7.99
C LEU A 49 19.60 6.62 7.44
N ASN A 50 20.10 5.38 7.52
CA ASN A 50 21.43 5.04 7.04
C ASN A 50 21.34 4.22 5.74
N GLU A 51 21.93 4.77 4.67
CA GLU A 51 21.94 4.16 3.33
C GLU A 51 22.61 2.78 3.28
N ALA A 52 23.49 2.47 4.24
CA ALA A 52 24.17 1.17 4.30
C ALA A 52 23.27 0.03 4.81
N TYR A 53 22.14 0.33 5.46
CA TYR A 53 21.34 -0.66 6.18
C TYR A 53 19.90 -0.67 5.67
N ALA A 54 19.60 -1.60 4.77
CA ALA A 54 18.24 -1.84 4.29
C ALA A 54 17.54 -2.98 5.05
N THR A 55 16.25 -2.83 5.30
CA THR A 55 15.36 -3.90 5.80
C THR A 55 14.16 -4.07 4.89
N ARG A 56 13.62 -5.28 4.88
CA ARG A 56 12.42 -5.66 4.12
C ARG A 56 11.46 -6.37 5.06
N HIS A 57 10.26 -5.85 5.17
CA HIS A 57 9.22 -6.38 6.03
C HIS A 57 8.06 -6.83 5.13
N PHE A 58 7.56 -8.03 5.38
CA PHE A 58 6.48 -8.64 4.60
C PHE A 58 5.35 -9.05 5.55
N PHE A 59 4.13 -8.67 5.18
CA PHE A 59 2.92 -9.03 5.90
C PHE A 59 2.07 -9.88 4.95
N ASN A 60 1.69 -11.08 5.39
CA ASN A 60 0.94 -12.04 4.60
C ASN A 60 -0.43 -12.28 5.25
N TYR A 61 -1.49 -12.05 4.47
CA TYR A 61 -2.86 -12.28 4.90
C TYR A 61 -3.46 -13.41 4.06
N GLU A 62 -3.51 -14.61 4.64
CA GLU A 62 -3.96 -15.83 3.96
C GLU A 62 -5.49 -15.93 3.87
N THR A 63 -6.22 -15.18 4.68
CA THR A 63 -7.68 -15.14 4.65
C THR A 63 -8.16 -13.72 4.94
N PRO A 64 -8.94 -13.11 4.05
CA PRO A 64 -9.45 -11.77 4.27
C PRO A 64 -10.56 -11.83 5.33
N ILE A 65 -10.61 -10.79 6.16
CA ILE A 65 -11.70 -10.60 7.12
C ILE A 65 -12.70 -9.65 6.43
N PRO A 66 -13.96 -10.06 6.20
CA PRO A 66 -14.95 -9.20 5.56
C PRO A 66 -15.06 -7.84 6.27
N GLY A 67 -15.00 -6.76 5.49
CA GLY A 67 -15.06 -5.39 5.99
C GLY A 67 -13.76 -4.84 6.61
N ILE A 68 -12.68 -5.64 6.65
CA ILE A 68 -11.41 -5.24 7.26
C ILE A 68 -10.26 -5.37 6.26
N GLY A 69 -9.49 -4.30 6.12
CA GLY A 69 -8.26 -4.21 5.34
C GLY A 69 -7.06 -3.84 6.19
N HIS A 70 -5.89 -3.83 5.55
CA HIS A 70 -4.65 -3.37 6.15
C HIS A 70 -3.96 -2.34 5.26
N CYS A 71 -3.39 -1.32 5.89
CA CYS A 71 -2.76 -0.19 5.24
C CYS A 71 -1.32 -0.01 5.74
N ILE A 72 -0.44 0.33 4.82
CA ILE A 72 0.92 0.77 5.11
C ILE A 72 1.17 2.09 4.38
N THR A 73 1.93 2.97 5.02
CA THR A 73 2.36 4.25 4.45
C THR A 73 3.88 4.25 4.29
N THR A 74 4.42 5.25 3.59
CA THR A 74 5.87 5.47 3.56
C THR A 74 6.37 5.99 4.91
N TYR A 75 5.64 6.93 5.51
CA TYR A 75 6.03 7.63 6.73
C TYR A 75 5.03 7.41 7.85
N GLN A 76 5.53 7.40 9.09
CA GLN A 76 4.70 7.25 10.28
C GLN A 76 4.04 8.57 10.70
N ASP A 77 4.74 9.69 10.55
CA ASP A 77 4.29 11.03 10.91
C ASP A 77 5.08 12.11 10.14
N ASP A 78 4.75 13.39 10.41
CA ASP A 78 5.33 14.58 9.77
C ASP A 78 6.68 15.02 10.38
N GLY A 79 7.45 14.10 10.96
CA GLY A 79 8.80 14.38 11.47
C GLY A 79 9.77 14.93 10.40
N ASN A 80 10.97 15.35 10.82
CA ASN A 80 11.95 15.94 9.91
C ASN A 80 13.39 15.41 10.16
N PRO A 81 13.94 14.55 9.26
CA PRO A 81 13.25 13.90 8.14
C PRO A 81 12.12 12.96 8.63
N PRO A 82 11.09 12.70 7.79
CA PRO A 82 9.93 11.94 8.22
C PRO A 82 10.34 10.50 8.57
N PRO A 83 9.95 10.00 9.76
CA PRO A 83 10.30 8.65 10.17
C PRO A 83 9.60 7.64 9.26
N SER A 84 10.34 6.62 8.83
CA SER A 84 9.78 5.50 8.08
C SER A 84 8.69 4.78 8.87
N PHE A 85 7.64 4.32 8.18
CA PHE A 85 6.59 3.49 8.79
C PHE A 85 7.16 2.33 9.62
N SER A 86 6.60 2.08 10.80
CA SER A 86 7.05 1.04 11.73
C SER A 86 5.89 0.35 12.46
N GLY A 87 6.10 -0.91 12.87
CA GLY A 87 5.08 -1.72 13.53
C GLY A 87 4.24 -2.56 12.56
N GLU A 88 3.10 -3.01 13.06
CA GLU A 88 2.09 -3.76 12.30
C GLU A 88 1.30 -2.84 11.35
N PRO A 89 0.82 -3.32 10.19
CA PRO A 89 -0.04 -2.55 9.29
C PRO A 89 -1.28 -2.00 10.00
N LEU A 90 -1.68 -0.79 9.61
CA LEU A 90 -2.87 -0.13 10.16
C LEU A 90 -4.11 -0.88 9.70
N VAL A 91 -4.99 -1.23 10.64
CA VAL A 91 -6.29 -1.83 10.32
C VAL A 91 -7.20 -0.72 9.77
N VAL A 92 -7.84 -0.99 8.63
CA VAL A 92 -8.77 -0.06 7.98
C VAL A 92 -10.11 -0.73 7.71
N GLU A 93 -11.18 0.05 7.68
CA GLU A 93 -12.50 -0.42 7.26
C GLU A 93 -12.57 -0.50 5.73
N LEU A 94 -13.26 -1.54 5.23
CA LEU A 94 -13.57 -1.70 3.82
C LEU A 94 -15.09 -1.80 3.64
N TYR A 95 -15.59 -1.19 2.57
CA TYR A 95 -17.02 -1.18 2.24
C TYR A 95 -17.32 -2.04 1.01
N ASP A 96 -18.61 -2.33 0.78
CA ASP A 96 -19.04 -3.23 -0.29
C ASP A 96 -18.83 -2.65 -1.70
N THR A 97 -18.86 -1.32 -1.83
CA THR A 97 -18.79 -0.66 -3.15
C THR A 97 -17.49 0.11 -3.35
N LEU A 98 -17.03 0.15 -4.60
CA LEU A 98 -15.87 0.95 -4.99
C LEU A 98 -16.06 2.43 -4.64
N GLU A 99 -17.28 2.96 -4.81
CA GLU A 99 -17.61 4.34 -4.50
C GLU A 99 -17.48 4.66 -3.01
N GLN A 100 -18.02 3.82 -2.12
CA GLN A 100 -17.90 4.02 -0.67
C GLN A 100 -16.44 4.01 -0.22
N ASN A 101 -15.65 3.04 -0.69
CA ASN A 101 -14.22 2.99 -0.37
C ASN A 101 -13.48 4.23 -0.93
N SER A 102 -13.78 4.64 -2.16
CA SER A 102 -13.14 5.81 -2.77
C SER A 102 -13.41 7.10 -1.98
N ASN A 103 -14.67 7.31 -1.57
CA ASN A 103 -15.04 8.49 -0.79
C ASN A 103 -14.43 8.43 0.61
N HIS A 104 -14.51 7.29 1.28
CA HIS A 104 -13.96 7.10 2.62
C HIS A 104 -12.46 7.39 2.68
N PHE A 105 -11.66 6.72 1.83
CA PHE A 105 -10.22 6.93 1.83
C PHE A 105 -9.83 8.33 1.34
N TRP A 106 -10.61 8.94 0.44
CA TRP A 106 -10.38 10.32 0.03
C TRP A 106 -10.56 11.30 1.18
N GLU A 107 -11.61 11.12 2.00
CA GLU A 107 -11.93 11.95 3.15
C GLU A 107 -10.96 11.75 4.32
N MET A 108 -10.36 10.56 4.46
CA MET A 108 -9.32 10.29 5.46
C MET A 108 -8.00 10.99 5.18
N LEU A 109 -7.69 11.30 3.92
CA LEU A 109 -6.45 11.99 3.57
C LEU A 109 -6.51 13.46 4.00
N ASP A 110 -5.37 13.98 4.45
CA ASP A 110 -5.21 15.40 4.74
C ASP A 110 -5.62 16.24 3.52
N PRO A 111 -6.60 17.16 3.66
CA PRO A 111 -7.14 17.93 2.54
C PRO A 111 -6.13 18.90 1.90
N ASP A 112 -5.13 19.34 2.65
CA ASP A 112 -4.08 20.24 2.19
C ASP A 112 -3.03 19.45 1.39
N ASN A 113 -2.74 18.22 1.81
CA ASN A 113 -1.71 17.37 1.20
C ASN A 113 -2.23 16.38 0.14
N ARG A 114 -3.52 16.04 0.11
CA ARG A 114 -4.08 15.08 -0.86
C ARG A 114 -4.08 15.65 -2.28
N VAL A 115 -3.59 14.85 -3.23
CA VAL A 115 -3.50 15.21 -4.66
C VAL A 115 -4.39 14.30 -5.50
N SER A 116 -4.20 12.98 -5.39
CA SER A 116 -4.99 11.98 -6.10
C SER A 116 -5.11 10.69 -5.31
N LEU A 117 -6.15 9.92 -5.60
CA LEU A 117 -6.41 8.59 -5.06
C LEU A 117 -6.83 7.67 -6.21
N LEU A 118 -6.26 6.47 -6.26
CA LEU A 118 -6.75 5.38 -7.10
C LEU A 118 -7.26 4.27 -6.20
N VAL A 119 -8.49 3.82 -6.44
CA VAL A 119 -9.05 2.61 -5.82
C VAL A 119 -9.37 1.62 -6.92
N LYS A 120 -8.96 0.37 -6.72
CA LYS A 120 -9.25 -0.75 -7.61
C LYS A 120 -9.99 -1.85 -6.85
N SER A 121 -11.14 -2.26 -7.34
CA SER A 121 -11.84 -3.45 -6.86
C SER A 121 -11.54 -4.64 -7.77
N LEU A 122 -11.53 -5.83 -7.17
CA LEU A 122 -11.37 -7.10 -7.86
C LEU A 122 -12.55 -7.99 -7.46
N ASP A 123 -13.25 -8.55 -8.45
CA ASP A 123 -14.27 -9.57 -8.22
C ASP A 123 -13.59 -10.95 -8.25
N PRO A 124 -13.51 -11.66 -7.11
CA PRO A 124 -12.87 -12.97 -7.05
C PRO A 124 -13.63 -14.06 -7.82
N VAL A 125 -14.92 -13.86 -8.13
CA VAL A 125 -15.75 -14.85 -8.84
C VAL A 125 -15.64 -14.68 -10.35
N SER A 126 -15.83 -13.46 -10.84
CA SER A 126 -15.80 -13.20 -12.29
C SER A 126 -14.40 -12.91 -12.84
N GLY A 127 -13.43 -12.57 -11.98
CA GLY A 127 -12.13 -12.03 -12.38
C GLY A 127 -12.20 -10.59 -12.92
N GLY A 128 -13.38 -9.96 -12.86
CA GLY A 128 -13.59 -8.57 -13.24
C GLY A 128 -12.84 -7.61 -12.31
N SER A 129 -12.52 -6.43 -12.82
CA SER A 129 -11.96 -5.36 -12.00
C SER A 129 -12.51 -4.01 -12.42
N GLU A 130 -12.74 -3.14 -11.44
CA GLU A 130 -13.14 -1.75 -11.64
C GLU A 130 -12.08 -0.84 -11.03
N ILE A 131 -11.82 0.30 -11.67
CA ILE A 131 -10.87 1.31 -11.20
C ILE A 131 -11.58 2.65 -11.12
N ARG A 132 -11.37 3.35 -10.00
CA ARG A 132 -11.78 4.74 -9.82
C ARG A 132 -10.57 5.58 -9.47
N ILE A 133 -10.44 6.72 -10.14
CA ILE A 133 -9.42 7.72 -9.86
C ILE A 133 -10.15 8.98 -9.40
N VAL A 134 -9.66 9.57 -8.32
CA VAL A 134 -10.08 10.89 -7.83
C VAL A 134 -8.86 11.79 -7.89
N ASN A 135 -8.96 12.93 -8.54
CA ASN A 135 -7.88 13.91 -8.64
C ASN A 135 -8.40 15.29 -8.24
N LYS A 136 -7.70 15.95 -7.30
CA LYS A 136 -8.03 17.30 -6.81
C LYS A 136 -8.05 18.34 -7.93
N PHE A 137 -7.34 18.10 -9.03
CA PHE A 137 -7.12 19.05 -10.12
C PHE A 137 -7.86 18.71 -11.44
N GLU A 138 -8.68 17.66 -11.51
CA GLU A 138 -9.36 17.25 -12.75
C GLU A 138 -10.49 18.20 -13.22
N HIS A 139 -10.76 19.27 -12.46
CA HIS A 139 -11.77 20.29 -12.78
C HIS A 139 -11.23 21.73 -12.73
N GLN A 140 -9.92 21.91 -12.88
CA GLN A 140 -9.29 23.23 -13.09
C GLN A 140 -8.88 23.44 -14.55
#